data_AF-A0A0M3HUK6-F1
#
_entry.id   AF-A0A0M3HUK6-F1
#
_cell.length_a   1.000
_cell.length_b   1.000
_cell.length_c   1.000
_cell.angle_alpha   90.00
_cell.angle_beta   90.00
_cell.angle_gamma   90.00
#
_symmetry.space_group_name_H-M   'P 1'
#
loop_
_entity.id
_entity.type
_entity.pdbx_description
1 polymer ?
#
loop_
_entity_poly.entity_id
_entity_poly.type
_entity_poly.pdbx_seq_one_letter_code
_entity_poly.pdbx_strand_id
1 'polypeptide(L)'
;MAKRIILLVLYHKVRARVPSVRNILRRYRCYNKNGADHPSSPERVTYPPIESDRTDAQLYGVPTAILAHLLSAKGMCDAPFEIKIDNFRFAGFPKTVSNPSARSPHIFHVVFVLVANAPAYLVTSFQTLSRKVALAIDEEQSRCGYLADQMTTMLNEHDKNESLPNADDSVPYREILDQSSLAQALRDVFDDVSDYGMVHVFINDCVEIGFCIETRAHIHAGLTPKSRTEVEAIVRRIRPYHGILLLEESIPSPDSNPSVRLLLKHCEPDRSIIGVSNASGLPVVQVLLVVRHLLLWARAVIIYPLCSSNVYTSATHPKPLTSLAEQFAELFDNAELAAVLAEFSPPCTLAEFTNASLHSVEEQRVRLRMVARLLRDELIMQLHTFLSELKSIADEGIRNMIMSARMTNEIKGTVGKLCNSLLRNSTSEQVESTLALFIRLLPYLNGEHHIEDIMYRMNLERSVIVRVLDTFASVLATFSRPDFISE
;
A
#
# COMPACT_ATOMS: atom_id res chain seq x y z
N MET A 1 -3.45 -16.63 3.87
CA MET A 1 -2.27 -16.60 2.96
C MET A 1 -1.13 -17.42 3.58
N ALA A 2 -0.80 -17.14 4.85
CA ALA A 2 -0.43 -18.19 5.78
C ALA A 2 -1.66 -19.05 6.18
N LYS A 3 -1.42 -20.17 6.85
CA LYS A 3 -2.41 -21.11 7.42
C LYS A 3 -2.24 -21.33 8.92
N ARG A 4 -1.02 -21.26 9.44
CA ARG A 4 -0.64 -21.19 10.88
C ARG A 4 0.73 -20.53 11.01
N ILE A 5 1.06 -20.05 12.21
CA ILE A 5 2.44 -19.84 12.68
C ILE A 5 2.86 -21.08 13.48
N ILE A 6 4.14 -21.46 13.37
CA ILE A 6 4.79 -22.47 14.20
C ILE A 6 6.01 -21.80 14.84
N LEU A 7 6.01 -21.70 16.17
CA LEU A 7 7.22 -21.43 16.94
C LEU A 7 7.89 -22.76 17.25
N LEU A 8 9.09 -22.98 16.71
CA LEU A 8 9.89 -24.17 16.95
C LEU A 8 11.09 -23.81 17.83
N VAL A 9 11.19 -24.49 18.96
CA VAL A 9 12.18 -24.21 19.99
C VAL A 9 13.15 -25.38 20.08
N LEU A 10 14.42 -25.17 19.72
CA LEU A 10 15.41 -26.24 19.64
C LEU A 10 16.22 -26.33 20.92
N TYR A 11 15.77 -27.21 21.83
CA TYR A 11 16.54 -27.55 23.02
C TYR A 11 17.68 -28.51 22.68
N HIS A 12 18.92 -28.11 22.95
CA HIS A 12 20.10 -28.93 22.62
C HIS A 12 20.38 -30.01 23.69
N LYS A 13 19.34 -30.77 24.08
CA LYS A 13 19.46 -31.88 25.02
C LYS A 13 18.45 -32.98 24.67
N VAL A 14 18.91 -34.01 23.94
CA VAL A 14 18.61 -35.44 24.14
C VAL A 14 19.24 -36.26 23.00
N ARG A 15 19.97 -37.32 23.35
CA ARG A 15 20.36 -38.40 22.43
C ARG A 15 19.14 -39.29 22.14
N ALA A 16 18.35 -38.97 21.12
CA ALA A 16 17.35 -39.90 20.59
C ALA A 16 17.96 -40.71 19.43
N ARG A 17 18.11 -42.03 19.61
CA ARG A 17 18.45 -42.96 18.52
C ARG A 17 17.24 -43.17 17.61
N VAL A 18 17.04 -42.29 16.63
CA VAL A 18 16.06 -42.52 15.56
C VAL A 18 16.66 -43.49 14.53
N PRO A 19 15.93 -44.54 14.09
CA PRO A 19 16.41 -45.46 13.06
C PRO A 19 16.76 -44.76 11.73
N SER A 20 17.69 -45.37 10.97
CA SER A 20 18.33 -44.83 9.77
C SER A 20 17.43 -44.05 8.80
N VAL A 21 17.51 -42.71 8.88
CA VAL A 21 16.83 -41.73 8.01
C VAL A 21 17.12 -41.95 6.51
N ARG A 22 18.22 -42.64 6.16
CA ARG A 22 18.60 -42.99 4.78
C ARG A 22 17.53 -43.78 4.01
N ASN A 23 16.68 -44.56 4.69
CA ASN A 23 15.68 -45.37 3.99
C ASN A 23 14.42 -44.58 3.62
N ILE A 24 14.05 -43.55 4.40
CA ILE A 24 12.87 -42.71 4.10
C ILE A 24 13.22 -41.66 3.02
N LEU A 25 14.42 -41.07 3.09
CA LEU A 25 14.91 -40.13 2.06
C LEU A 25 15.03 -40.74 0.66
N ARG A 26 15.02 -42.07 0.50
CA ARG A 26 14.97 -42.73 -0.82
C ARG A 26 13.61 -42.62 -1.52
N ARG A 27 12.51 -42.37 -0.80
CA ARG A 27 11.16 -42.20 -1.39
C ARG A 27 10.90 -40.79 -1.91
N TYR A 28 11.52 -39.77 -1.30
CA TYR A 28 11.34 -38.37 -1.65
C TYR A 28 12.53 -37.85 -2.47
N ARG A 29 12.65 -38.30 -3.71
CA ARG A 29 13.71 -37.90 -4.63
C ARG A 29 13.35 -36.55 -5.28
N CYS A 30 14.23 -35.55 -5.15
CA CYS A 30 14.10 -34.26 -5.84
C CYS A 30 13.97 -34.45 -7.36
N TYR A 31 12.94 -33.86 -7.96
CA TYR A 31 12.82 -33.76 -9.41
C TYR A 31 13.45 -32.46 -9.90
N ASN A 32 14.41 -32.59 -10.82
CA ASN A 32 14.91 -31.49 -11.64
C ASN A 32 14.35 -31.67 -13.07
N LYS A 33 14.14 -30.56 -13.80
CA LYS A 33 13.33 -30.52 -15.04
C LYS A 33 13.87 -31.40 -16.17
N ASN A 34 12.97 -31.89 -17.04
CA ASN A 34 13.00 -31.73 -18.51
C ASN A 34 11.83 -32.48 -19.23
N GLY A 35 11.20 -31.85 -20.23
CA GLY A 35 10.66 -32.52 -21.43
C GLY A 35 9.15 -32.90 -21.55
N ALA A 36 8.44 -32.13 -22.39
CA ALA A 36 7.45 -32.53 -23.42
C ALA A 36 6.04 -33.14 -23.11
N ASP A 37 5.05 -32.52 -23.79
CA ASP A 37 3.81 -33.02 -24.43
C ASP A 37 2.51 -33.39 -23.68
N HIS A 38 1.40 -33.23 -24.44
CA HIS A 38 -0.03 -33.16 -24.07
C HIS A 38 -0.77 -34.54 -24.20
N PRO A 39 -2.14 -34.63 -24.21
CA PRO A 39 -3.06 -34.47 -23.07
C PRO A 39 -4.10 -35.62 -22.95
N SER A 40 -4.75 -35.80 -21.78
CA SER A 40 -6.05 -36.48 -21.68
C SER A 40 -6.73 -36.27 -20.31
N SER A 41 -8.05 -36.46 -20.27
CA SER A 41 -8.96 -36.14 -19.14
C SER A 41 -9.65 -37.42 -18.60
N PRO A 42 -10.67 -37.39 -17.70
CA PRO A 42 -10.49 -37.93 -16.35
C PRO A 42 -11.38 -39.13 -16.00
N GLU A 43 -10.86 -40.07 -15.19
CA GLU A 43 -11.68 -41.10 -14.54
C GLU A 43 -11.75 -40.91 -13.01
N ARG A 44 -12.95 -41.12 -12.46
CA ARG A 44 -13.23 -41.08 -11.01
C ARG A 44 -12.81 -42.39 -10.37
N VAL A 45 -12.10 -42.34 -9.24
CA VAL A 45 -11.91 -43.49 -8.35
C VAL A 45 -12.45 -43.14 -6.96
N THR A 46 -13.42 -43.94 -6.51
CA THR A 46 -14.04 -43.86 -5.19
C THR A 46 -13.14 -44.54 -4.16
N TYR A 47 -12.97 -43.94 -2.98
CA TYR A 47 -12.21 -44.56 -1.87
C TYR A 47 -13.14 -45.31 -0.90
N PRO A 48 -12.75 -46.50 -0.39
CA PRO A 48 -13.44 -47.18 0.70
C PRO A 48 -13.17 -46.48 2.06
N PRO A 49 -14.00 -46.73 3.09
CA PRO A 49 -13.89 -46.04 4.38
C PRO A 49 -12.64 -46.47 5.16
N ILE A 50 -12.04 -45.50 5.86
CA ILE A 50 -10.87 -45.73 6.72
C ILE A 50 -11.35 -46.09 8.12
N GLU A 51 -11.06 -47.30 8.58
CA GLU A 51 -11.17 -47.65 10.00
C GLU A 51 -10.07 -46.96 10.80
N SER A 52 -10.44 -46.46 11.98
CA SER A 52 -9.57 -45.68 12.84
C SER A 52 -8.57 -46.57 13.59
N ASP A 53 -7.29 -46.46 13.25
CA ASP A 53 -6.19 -46.98 14.08
C ASP A 53 -5.25 -45.84 14.52
N ARG A 54 -4.61 -46.03 15.68
CA ARG A 54 -3.92 -44.97 16.43
C ARG A 54 -2.63 -44.50 15.75
N THR A 55 -2.72 -43.52 14.86
CA THR A 55 -1.56 -42.93 14.19
C THR A 55 -1.12 -41.60 14.80
N ASP A 56 0.19 -41.45 15.03
CA ASP A 56 0.89 -40.19 15.37
C ASP A 56 0.22 -38.95 14.76
N ALA A 57 -0.02 -37.90 15.54
CA ALA A 57 -0.64 -36.67 15.06
C ALA A 57 0.06 -36.12 13.80
N GLN A 58 -0.62 -36.23 12.65
CA GLN A 58 -0.10 -35.81 11.35
C GLN A 58 -0.50 -34.37 11.05
N LEU A 59 0.43 -33.42 11.24
CA LEU A 59 0.26 -32.07 10.72
C LEU A 59 0.71 -32.02 9.26
N TYR A 60 -0.17 -31.51 8.39
CA TYR A 60 0.12 -31.28 6.97
C TYR A 60 0.50 -32.54 6.16
N GLY A 61 0.05 -33.73 6.58
CA GLY A 61 0.38 -35.01 5.95
C GLY A 61 1.75 -35.58 6.38
N VAL A 62 2.40 -34.97 7.38
CA VAL A 62 3.70 -35.38 7.90
C VAL A 62 3.57 -35.66 9.41
N PRO A 63 4.15 -36.76 9.94
CA PRO A 63 4.24 -36.97 11.38
C PRO A 63 4.95 -35.80 12.07
N THR A 64 4.38 -35.28 13.16
CA THR A 64 4.86 -34.05 13.81
C THR A 64 6.35 -34.09 14.18
N ALA A 65 6.88 -35.26 14.57
CA ALA A 65 8.32 -35.45 14.84
C ALA A 65 9.22 -35.26 13.60
N ILE A 66 8.75 -35.65 12.41
CA ILE A 66 9.47 -35.44 11.14
C ILE A 66 9.39 -33.97 10.73
N LEU A 67 8.21 -33.35 10.88
CA LEU A 67 8.01 -31.93 10.58
C LEU A 67 8.92 -31.05 11.47
N ALA A 68 8.98 -31.33 12.77
CA ALA A 68 9.90 -30.65 13.69
C ALA A 68 11.37 -30.82 13.29
N HIS A 69 11.77 -31.99 12.78
CA HIS A 69 13.14 -32.22 12.29
C HIS A 69 13.46 -31.45 11.01
N LEU A 70 12.51 -31.30 10.09
CA LEU A 70 12.69 -30.54 8.84
C LEU A 70 12.75 -29.03 9.11
N LEU A 71 11.88 -28.55 9.99
CA LEU A 71 11.82 -27.15 10.41
C LEU A 71 12.90 -26.78 11.45
N SER A 72 13.67 -27.74 11.95
CA SER A 72 14.83 -27.52 12.83
C SER A 72 16.00 -26.78 12.16
N ALA A 73 15.97 -26.53 10.84
CA ALA A 73 16.93 -25.68 10.12
C ALA A 73 18.42 -25.95 10.46
N LYS A 74 18.81 -27.22 10.67
CA LYS A 74 20.14 -27.57 11.19
C LYS A 74 21.27 -27.00 10.33
N GLY A 75 22.08 -26.12 10.92
CA GLY A 75 23.22 -25.46 10.27
C GLY A 75 22.88 -24.19 9.50
N MET A 76 21.61 -23.75 9.50
CA MET A 76 21.18 -22.46 8.96
C MET A 76 20.63 -21.61 10.10
N CYS A 77 21.38 -20.58 10.51
CA CYS A 77 20.97 -19.60 11.51
C CYS A 77 21.15 -18.20 10.94
N ASP A 78 20.31 -17.27 11.37
CA ASP A 78 20.34 -15.85 11.04
C ASP A 78 20.20 -15.53 9.53
N ALA A 79 19.73 -16.51 8.75
CA ALA A 79 19.46 -16.47 7.32
C ALA A 79 17.98 -16.81 7.01
N PRO A 80 17.38 -16.33 5.91
CA PRO A 80 16.02 -16.70 5.52
C PRO A 80 15.89 -18.22 5.30
N PHE A 81 14.87 -18.82 5.89
CA PHE A 81 14.56 -20.24 5.72
C PHE A 81 13.36 -20.43 4.80
N GLU A 82 13.45 -21.45 3.94
CA GLU A 82 12.36 -21.89 3.09
C GLU A 82 12.42 -23.41 2.89
N ILE A 83 11.28 -24.09 3.02
CA ILE A 83 11.12 -25.47 2.56
C ILE A 83 9.71 -25.69 1.97
N LYS A 84 9.62 -26.42 0.87
CA LYS A 84 8.34 -26.84 0.27
C LYS A 84 8.12 -28.33 0.54
N ILE A 85 6.95 -28.67 1.09
CA ILE A 85 6.52 -30.03 1.36
C ILE A 85 5.09 -30.15 0.82
N ASP A 86 4.90 -30.99 -0.19
CA ASP A 86 3.64 -31.22 -0.89
C ASP A 86 2.90 -29.90 -1.23
N ASN A 87 1.74 -29.68 -0.59
CA ASN A 87 0.84 -28.54 -0.81
C ASN A 87 1.16 -27.31 0.06
N PHE A 88 2.28 -27.33 0.80
CA PHE A 88 2.66 -26.30 1.76
C PHE A 88 4.08 -25.77 1.49
N ARG A 89 4.29 -24.49 1.75
CA ARG A 89 5.58 -23.80 1.65
C ARG A 89 5.84 -23.09 2.98
N PHE A 90 6.82 -23.56 3.72
CA PHE A 90 7.17 -23.04 5.04
C PHE A 90 8.21 -21.93 4.85
N ALA A 91 7.93 -20.76 5.39
CA ALA A 91 8.76 -19.56 5.26
C ALA A 91 9.09 -19.04 6.66
N GLY A 92 10.36 -18.88 6.99
CA GLY A 92 10.77 -18.56 8.36
C GLY A 92 12.15 -17.94 8.49
N PHE A 93 12.55 -17.75 9.74
CA PHE A 93 13.83 -17.17 10.13
C PHE A 93 14.31 -17.83 11.43
N PRO A 94 15.27 -18.79 11.36
CA PRO A 94 15.90 -19.36 12.53
C PRO A 94 16.88 -18.36 13.14
N LYS A 95 16.73 -18.09 14.43
CA LYS A 95 17.47 -17.07 15.18
C LYS A 95 18.28 -17.72 16.29
N THR A 96 19.58 -17.41 16.32
CA THR A 96 20.44 -17.75 17.45
C THR A 96 20.15 -16.79 18.61
N VAL A 97 19.90 -17.33 19.80
CA VAL A 97 19.65 -16.51 21.01
C VAL A 97 20.95 -15.87 21.46
N SER A 98 20.94 -14.54 21.65
CA SER A 98 22.13 -13.78 22.02
C SER A 98 22.58 -14.07 23.46
N ASN A 99 21.63 -14.04 24.41
CA ASN A 99 21.88 -14.35 25.83
C ASN A 99 21.07 -15.60 26.29
N PRO A 100 21.57 -16.82 26.00
CA PRO A 100 20.87 -18.04 26.37
C PRO A 100 20.94 -18.32 27.89
N SER A 101 19.79 -18.56 28.49
CA SER A 101 19.63 -19.01 29.88
C SER A 101 19.60 -20.54 29.96
N ALA A 102 19.80 -21.11 31.14
CA ALA A 102 19.67 -22.55 31.38
C ALA A 102 18.26 -23.12 31.12
N ARG A 103 17.26 -22.23 30.97
CA ARG A 103 15.85 -22.52 30.59
C ARG A 103 15.47 -22.04 29.19
N SER A 104 16.34 -21.32 28.47
CA SER A 104 16.05 -20.85 27.11
C SER A 104 16.64 -21.81 26.06
N PRO A 105 16.11 -21.83 24.83
CA PRO A 105 16.81 -22.45 23.72
C PRO A 105 18.13 -21.73 23.41
N HIS A 106 19.00 -22.41 22.65
CA HIS A 106 20.11 -21.76 21.93
C HIS A 106 19.66 -21.23 20.56
N ILE A 107 18.71 -21.90 19.91
CA ILE A 107 18.15 -21.52 18.61
C ILE A 107 16.63 -21.71 18.67
N PHE A 108 15.89 -20.73 18.19
CA PHE A 108 14.46 -20.85 17.95
C PHE A 108 14.12 -20.40 16.53
N HIS A 109 12.94 -20.76 16.06
CA HIS A 109 12.54 -20.56 14.67
C HIS A 109 11.06 -20.21 14.59
N VAL A 110 10.77 -19.03 14.05
CA VAL A 110 9.40 -18.59 13.75
C VAL A 110 9.09 -18.95 12.30
N VAL A 111 8.06 -19.76 12.04
CA VAL A 111 7.72 -20.25 10.70
C VAL A 111 6.27 -19.96 10.35
N PHE A 112 6.05 -19.32 9.20
CA PHE A 112 4.72 -19.19 8.58
C PHE A 112 4.49 -20.33 7.58
N VAL A 113 3.33 -20.98 7.68
CA VAL A 113 2.93 -22.05 6.75
C VAL A 113 2.10 -21.47 5.61
N LEU A 114 2.67 -21.35 4.42
CA LEU A 114 2.03 -20.80 3.22
C LEU A 114 1.53 -21.92 2.28
N VAL A 115 0.74 -21.56 1.27
CA VAL A 115 0.35 -22.48 0.19
C VAL A 115 1.52 -22.76 -0.77
N ALA A 116 1.59 -23.99 -1.33
CA ALA A 116 2.66 -24.43 -2.21
C ALA A 116 2.96 -23.55 -3.44
N ASN A 117 1.98 -22.77 -3.90
CA ASN A 117 2.07 -21.89 -5.06
C ASN A 117 2.15 -20.40 -4.66
N ALA A 118 2.47 -20.09 -3.39
CA ALA A 118 2.68 -18.73 -2.93
C ALA A 118 3.80 -18.03 -3.74
N PRO A 119 3.58 -16.80 -4.24
CA PRO A 119 4.55 -16.10 -5.08
C PRO A 119 5.79 -15.69 -4.28
N ALA A 120 6.93 -15.57 -4.98
CA ALA A 120 8.23 -15.37 -4.33
C ALA A 120 8.30 -14.11 -3.45
N TYR A 121 7.76 -12.98 -3.93
CA TYR A 121 7.74 -11.72 -3.16
C TYR A 121 7.08 -11.89 -1.79
N LEU A 122 5.96 -12.63 -1.74
CA LEU A 122 5.20 -12.86 -0.52
C LEU A 122 5.96 -13.78 0.45
N VAL A 123 6.65 -14.80 -0.05
CA VAL A 123 7.53 -15.64 0.78
C VAL A 123 8.63 -14.81 1.43
N THR A 124 9.25 -13.90 0.67
CA THR A 124 10.24 -12.94 1.22
C THR A 124 9.62 -11.96 2.24
N SER A 125 8.38 -11.51 2.03
CA SER A 125 7.66 -10.71 3.04
C SER A 125 7.42 -11.50 4.34
N PHE A 126 6.97 -12.76 4.28
CA PHE A 126 6.79 -13.60 5.47
C PHE A 126 8.11 -13.99 6.16
N GLN A 127 9.20 -14.19 5.41
CA GLN A 127 10.55 -14.30 5.98
C GLN A 127 11.00 -13.02 6.70
N THR A 128 10.59 -11.85 6.19
CA THR A 128 10.88 -10.55 6.80
C THR A 128 10.07 -10.33 8.09
N LEU A 129 8.78 -10.69 8.10
CA LEU A 129 7.96 -10.68 9.31
C LEU A 129 8.51 -11.65 10.37
N SER A 130 8.79 -12.89 9.97
CA SER A 130 9.40 -13.89 10.85
C SER A 130 10.73 -13.39 11.44
N ARG A 131 11.59 -12.76 10.63
CA ARG A 131 12.81 -12.11 11.13
C ARG A 131 12.53 -11.02 12.16
N LYS A 132 11.54 -10.13 11.93
CA LYS A 132 11.17 -9.08 12.89
C LYS A 132 10.71 -9.67 14.23
N VAL A 133 9.80 -10.64 14.18
CA VAL A 133 9.30 -11.37 15.37
C VAL A 133 10.45 -12.05 16.10
N ALA A 134 11.34 -12.73 15.39
CA ALA A 134 12.48 -13.40 16.01
C ALA A 134 13.52 -12.44 16.60
N LEU A 135 13.77 -11.28 16.00
CA LEU A 135 14.64 -10.26 16.60
C LEU A 135 14.01 -9.65 17.87
N ALA A 136 12.72 -9.32 17.84
CA ALA A 136 12.01 -8.79 19.01
C ALA A 136 11.99 -9.77 20.20
N ILE A 137 11.80 -11.07 19.94
CA ILE A 137 11.88 -12.12 20.98
C ILE A 137 13.29 -12.25 21.56
N ASP A 138 14.35 -12.09 20.73
CA ASP A 138 15.74 -12.18 21.19
C ASP A 138 16.19 -10.96 22.03
N GLU A 139 15.73 -9.76 21.66
CA GLU A 139 15.90 -8.54 22.46
C GLU A 139 15.21 -8.72 23.83
N GLU A 140 13.96 -9.20 23.86
CA GLU A 140 13.22 -9.42 25.12
C GLU A 140 13.81 -10.54 25.98
N GLN A 141 14.31 -11.61 25.37
CA GLN A 141 15.10 -12.64 26.04
C GLN A 141 16.37 -12.05 26.65
N SER A 142 17.04 -11.14 25.95
CA SER A 142 18.27 -10.50 26.43
C SER A 142 18.02 -9.44 27.50
N ARG A 143 16.85 -8.78 27.47
CA ARG A 143 16.44 -7.75 28.43
C ARG A 143 15.94 -8.33 29.76
N CYS A 144 15.08 -9.35 29.71
CA CYS A 144 14.39 -9.85 30.91
C CYS A 144 14.21 -11.37 30.99
N GLY A 145 14.74 -12.15 30.02
CA GLY A 145 14.56 -13.61 30.00
C GLY A 145 13.21 -14.08 29.48
N TYR A 146 12.46 -13.19 28.80
CA TYR A 146 11.08 -13.40 28.37
C TYR A 146 10.83 -14.75 27.66
N LEU A 147 11.68 -15.13 26.70
CA LEU A 147 11.51 -16.39 25.97
C LEU A 147 11.67 -17.62 26.87
N ALA A 148 12.58 -17.58 27.85
CA ALA A 148 12.79 -18.66 28.82
C ALA A 148 11.57 -18.86 29.73
N ASP A 149 10.99 -17.76 30.20
CA ASP A 149 9.82 -17.80 31.09
C ASP A 149 8.57 -18.24 30.33
N GLN A 150 8.30 -17.65 29.15
CA GLN A 150 7.17 -18.05 28.31
C GLN A 150 7.28 -19.51 27.86
N MET A 151 8.47 -19.98 27.47
CA MET A 151 8.71 -21.40 27.17
C MET A 151 8.42 -22.30 28.37
N THR A 152 8.83 -21.89 29.57
CA THR A 152 8.59 -22.67 30.80
C THR A 152 7.08 -22.78 31.07
N THR A 153 6.31 -21.69 30.89
CA THR A 153 4.84 -21.74 30.97
C THR A 153 4.23 -22.67 29.93
N MET A 154 4.60 -22.55 28.65
CA MET A 154 4.08 -23.41 27.58
C MET A 154 4.34 -24.90 27.84
N LEU A 155 5.54 -25.26 28.32
CA LEU A 155 5.88 -26.64 28.66
C LEU A 155 5.11 -27.14 29.87
N ASN A 156 4.98 -26.34 30.93
CA ASN A 156 4.23 -26.73 32.13
C ASN A 156 2.75 -27.01 31.83
N GLU A 157 2.08 -26.21 30.99
CA GLU A 157 0.69 -26.49 30.59
C GLU A 157 0.58 -27.72 29.67
N HIS A 158 1.54 -27.94 28.77
CA HIS A 158 1.59 -29.14 27.95
C HIS A 158 1.77 -30.41 28.80
N ASP A 159 2.72 -30.42 29.72
CA ASP A 159 3.02 -31.55 30.62
C ASP A 159 1.85 -31.85 31.58
N LYS A 160 1.15 -30.81 32.05
CA LYS A 160 -0.10 -30.97 32.82
C LYS A 160 -1.16 -31.71 32.00
N ASN A 161 -1.38 -31.33 30.75
CA ASN A 161 -2.41 -31.96 29.93
C ASN A 161 -2.04 -33.38 29.48
N GLU A 162 -0.76 -33.69 29.21
CA GLU A 162 -0.32 -35.09 28.98
C GLU A 162 -0.58 -36.01 30.18
N SER A 163 -0.68 -35.46 31.40
CA SER A 163 -1.02 -36.23 32.60
C SER A 163 -2.52 -36.57 32.75
N LEU A 164 -3.40 -36.00 31.91
CA LEU A 164 -4.84 -36.22 31.97
C LEU A 164 -5.27 -37.40 31.06
N PRO A 165 -6.03 -38.38 31.59
CA PRO A 165 -6.33 -39.63 30.86
C PRO A 165 -7.33 -39.48 29.69
N ASN A 166 -7.92 -38.30 29.50
CA ASN A 166 -8.87 -38.00 28.42
C ASN A 166 -8.51 -36.65 27.73
N ALA A 167 -7.23 -36.46 27.40
CA ALA A 167 -6.78 -35.26 26.70
C ALA A 167 -7.41 -35.16 25.29
N ASP A 168 -8.16 -34.09 25.04
CA ASP A 168 -8.54 -33.64 23.70
C ASP A 168 -7.38 -32.77 23.16
N ASP A 169 -6.83 -33.13 21.99
CA ASP A 169 -5.69 -32.44 21.35
C ASP A 169 -5.90 -30.92 21.17
N SER A 170 -7.14 -30.42 21.21
CA SER A 170 -7.47 -29.01 21.05
C SER A 170 -7.45 -28.19 22.36
N VAL A 171 -7.57 -28.84 23.52
CA VAL A 171 -7.56 -28.20 24.84
C VAL A 171 -6.21 -27.59 25.22
N PRO A 172 -5.05 -28.28 25.12
CA PRO A 172 -3.78 -27.73 25.61
C PRO A 172 -3.36 -26.47 24.85
N TYR A 173 -3.65 -26.39 23.54
CA TYR A 173 -3.33 -25.20 22.75
C TYR A 173 -4.19 -23.99 23.12
N ARG A 174 -5.40 -24.19 23.65
CA ARG A 174 -6.23 -23.09 24.19
C ARG A 174 -5.68 -22.61 25.52
N GLU A 175 -5.40 -23.53 26.45
CA GLU A 175 -4.83 -23.17 27.76
C GLU A 175 -3.45 -22.50 27.63
N ILE A 176 -2.61 -22.95 26.69
CA ILE A 176 -1.33 -22.28 26.35
C ILE A 176 -1.57 -20.87 25.80
N LEU A 177 -2.60 -20.66 24.95
CA LEU A 177 -2.96 -19.33 24.46
C LEU A 177 -3.49 -18.42 25.57
N ASP A 178 -4.17 -18.95 26.58
CA ASP A 178 -4.68 -18.15 27.70
C ASP A 178 -3.57 -17.77 28.70
N GLN A 179 -2.56 -18.64 28.89
CA GLN A 179 -1.48 -18.43 29.88
C GLN A 179 -0.21 -17.77 29.32
N SER A 180 0.08 -17.87 28.01
CA SER A 180 1.32 -17.34 27.43
C SER A 180 1.07 -16.09 26.58
N SER A 181 1.62 -14.95 27.01
CA SER A 181 1.58 -13.71 26.21
C SER A 181 2.36 -13.83 24.89
N LEU A 182 3.35 -14.72 24.81
CA LEU A 182 4.04 -15.02 23.54
C LEU A 182 3.13 -15.82 22.59
N ALA A 183 2.33 -16.75 23.09
CA ALA A 183 1.34 -17.45 22.27
C ALA A 183 0.25 -16.48 21.76
N GLN A 184 -0.22 -15.57 22.63
CA GLN A 184 -1.17 -14.50 22.27
C GLN A 184 -0.58 -13.60 21.18
N ALA A 185 0.60 -13.01 21.39
CA ALA A 185 1.25 -12.15 20.40
C ALA A 185 1.48 -12.86 19.05
N LEU A 186 1.80 -14.16 19.04
CA LEU A 186 1.93 -14.92 17.79
C LEU A 186 0.56 -15.22 17.13
N ARG A 187 -0.51 -15.46 17.88
CA ARG A 187 -1.87 -15.55 17.34
C ARG A 187 -2.27 -14.21 16.73
N ASP A 188 -2.10 -13.13 17.47
CA ASP A 188 -2.52 -11.79 17.06
C ASP A 188 -1.78 -11.38 15.78
N VAL A 189 -0.45 -11.62 15.68
CA VAL A 189 0.33 -11.46 14.43
C VAL A 189 -0.20 -12.33 13.28
N PHE A 190 -0.75 -13.52 13.54
CA PHE A 190 -1.30 -14.38 12.49
C PHE A 190 -2.65 -13.87 11.96
N ASP A 191 -3.52 -13.44 12.87
CA ASP A 191 -4.86 -12.94 12.57
C ASP A 191 -4.75 -11.57 11.86
N ASP A 192 -3.91 -10.65 12.37
CA ASP A 192 -3.52 -9.37 11.77
C ASP A 192 -3.15 -9.50 10.28
N VAL A 193 -2.20 -10.40 9.94
CA VAL A 193 -1.78 -10.61 8.54
C VAL A 193 -2.88 -11.26 7.71
N SER A 194 -3.69 -12.12 8.30
CA SER A 194 -4.68 -12.91 7.58
C SER A 194 -5.88 -12.07 7.17
N ASP A 195 -6.38 -11.23 8.08
CA ASP A 195 -7.62 -10.48 7.90
C ASP A 195 -7.35 -9.08 7.32
N TYR A 196 -6.39 -8.36 7.90
CA TYR A 196 -6.05 -6.97 7.54
C TYR A 196 -4.88 -6.89 6.57
N GLY A 197 -3.89 -7.78 6.72
CA GLY A 197 -2.60 -7.68 6.02
C GLY A 197 -1.64 -6.68 6.65
N MET A 198 -2.02 -6.10 7.79
CA MET A 198 -1.29 -5.14 8.59
C MET A 198 -1.04 -5.75 9.96
N VAL A 199 0.19 -5.63 10.47
CA VAL A 199 0.57 -6.10 11.81
C VAL A 199 1.06 -4.93 12.61
N HIS A 200 0.51 -4.78 13.81
CA HIS A 200 0.96 -3.80 14.79
C HIS A 200 0.81 -4.36 16.20
N VAL A 201 1.77 -5.20 16.59
CA VAL A 201 1.78 -5.95 17.85
C VAL A 201 3.02 -5.58 18.67
N PHE A 202 2.86 -5.41 19.97
CA PHE A 202 3.97 -5.26 20.91
C PHE A 202 4.33 -6.61 21.52
N ILE A 203 5.59 -7.02 21.45
CA ILE A 203 6.07 -8.15 22.26
C ILE A 203 6.40 -7.64 23.66
N ASN A 204 5.78 -8.27 24.66
CA ASN A 204 5.95 -7.98 26.09
C ASN A 204 5.74 -6.49 26.43
N ASP A 205 4.77 -5.85 25.77
CA ASP A 205 4.43 -4.42 25.86
C ASP A 205 5.63 -3.46 25.72
N CYS A 206 6.70 -3.89 25.03
CA CYS A 206 7.96 -3.16 24.97
C CYS A 206 8.58 -3.08 23.55
N VAL A 207 8.46 -4.12 22.73
CA VAL A 207 9.05 -4.11 21.37
C VAL A 207 7.94 -4.10 20.31
N GLU A 208 7.76 -2.94 19.66
CA GLU A 208 6.79 -2.76 18.56
C GLU A 208 7.21 -3.54 17.29
N ILE A 209 6.29 -4.32 16.74
CA ILE A 209 6.42 -5.01 15.45
C ILE A 209 5.41 -4.44 14.47
N GLY A 210 5.84 -3.45 13.70
CA GLY A 210 5.12 -2.97 12.52
C GLY A 210 5.44 -3.78 11.24
N PHE A 211 4.45 -4.33 10.56
CA PHE A 211 4.60 -4.99 9.25
C PHE A 211 3.36 -4.84 8.36
N CYS A 212 3.55 -4.91 7.04
CA CYS A 212 2.51 -4.69 6.04
C CYS A 212 2.72 -5.66 4.86
N ILE A 213 1.63 -6.22 4.34
CA ILE A 213 1.53 -6.80 3.00
C ILE A 213 0.68 -5.84 2.17
N GLU A 214 1.33 -5.00 1.37
CA GLU A 214 0.73 -3.80 0.76
C GLU A 214 -0.57 -4.14 -0.01
N THR A 215 -0.54 -5.22 -0.80
CA THR A 215 -1.69 -5.66 -1.61
C THR A 215 -2.89 -6.12 -0.77
N ARG A 216 -2.67 -6.67 0.43
CA ARG A 216 -3.75 -7.11 1.33
C ARG A 216 -4.30 -5.92 2.11
N ALA A 217 -3.42 -5.01 2.56
CA ALA A 217 -3.77 -3.75 3.20
C ALA A 217 -4.66 -2.88 2.30
N HIS A 218 -4.31 -2.74 1.01
CA HIS A 218 -5.14 -2.03 0.04
C HIS A 218 -6.54 -2.63 -0.10
N ILE A 219 -6.67 -3.96 -0.18
CA ILE A 219 -7.97 -4.65 -0.26
C ILE A 219 -8.79 -4.39 1.01
N HIS A 220 -8.17 -4.48 2.19
CA HIS A 220 -8.84 -4.20 3.46
C HIS A 220 -9.35 -2.74 3.51
N ALA A 221 -8.54 -1.79 3.03
CA ALA A 221 -8.88 -0.38 2.96
C ALA A 221 -9.91 0.00 1.86
N GLY A 222 -10.43 -0.97 1.09
CA GLY A 222 -11.36 -0.73 -0.03
C GLY A 222 -10.70 -0.17 -1.31
N LEU A 223 -9.38 -0.04 -1.31
CA LEU A 223 -8.59 0.49 -2.42
C LEU A 223 -8.31 -0.55 -3.50
N THR A 224 -7.95 -0.08 -4.70
CA THR A 224 -7.39 -0.93 -5.74
C THR A 224 -6.13 -1.66 -5.22
N PRO A 225 -6.02 -2.99 -5.38
CA PRO A 225 -4.91 -3.77 -4.86
C PRO A 225 -3.61 -3.44 -5.61
N LYS A 226 -2.66 -2.81 -4.91
CA LYS A 226 -1.34 -2.45 -5.47
C LYS A 226 -0.21 -3.23 -4.81
N SER A 227 0.84 -3.48 -5.57
CA SER A 227 2.12 -4.01 -5.11
C SER A 227 3.00 -2.88 -4.56
N ARG A 228 3.95 -3.23 -3.69
CA ARG A 228 4.96 -2.29 -3.19
C ARG A 228 5.68 -1.51 -4.30
N THR A 229 5.97 -2.17 -5.41
CA THR A 229 6.64 -1.58 -6.58
C THR A 229 5.82 -0.48 -7.25
N GLU A 230 4.50 -0.68 -7.36
CA GLU A 230 3.57 0.32 -7.89
C GLU A 230 3.41 1.48 -6.91
N VAL A 231 3.23 1.22 -5.60
CA VAL A 231 3.15 2.28 -4.58
C VAL A 231 4.42 3.14 -4.55
N GLU A 232 5.61 2.54 -4.65
CA GLU A 232 6.86 3.28 -4.75
C GLU A 232 7.00 4.04 -6.10
N ALA A 233 6.35 3.60 -7.18
CA ALA A 233 6.30 4.35 -8.44
C ALA A 233 5.41 5.60 -8.30
N ILE A 234 4.23 5.47 -7.69
CA ILE A 234 3.33 6.57 -7.33
C ILE A 234 4.08 7.60 -6.48
N VAL A 235 4.77 7.15 -5.43
CA VAL A 235 5.56 8.02 -4.52
C VAL A 235 6.61 8.85 -5.26
N ARG A 236 7.21 8.36 -6.35
CA ARG A 236 8.17 9.13 -7.17
C ARG A 236 7.48 10.18 -8.06
N ARG A 237 6.20 10.01 -8.38
CA ARG A 237 5.40 10.97 -9.14
C ARG A 237 4.77 12.06 -8.27
N ILE A 238 4.65 11.86 -6.95
CA ILE A 238 4.18 12.89 -6.01
C ILE A 238 4.99 14.19 -6.18
N ARG A 239 4.27 15.31 -6.11
CA ARG A 239 4.79 16.69 -6.11
C ARG A 239 4.22 17.47 -4.92
N PRO A 240 4.89 18.54 -4.43
CA PRO A 240 4.44 19.28 -3.24
C PRO A 240 3.05 19.92 -3.33
N TYR A 241 2.49 20.08 -4.53
CA TYR A 241 1.14 20.63 -4.74
C TYR A 241 0.00 19.64 -4.48
N HIS A 242 0.27 18.33 -4.40
CA HIS A 242 -0.77 17.33 -4.09
C HIS A 242 -1.27 17.45 -2.66
N GLY A 243 -2.52 17.07 -2.42
CA GLY A 243 -3.08 16.84 -1.09
C GLY A 243 -2.96 15.39 -0.66
N ILE A 244 -3.34 15.14 0.60
CA ILE A 244 -3.39 13.80 1.21
C ILE A 244 -4.76 13.65 1.85
N LEU A 245 -5.42 12.52 1.63
CA LEU A 245 -6.64 12.15 2.33
C LEU A 245 -6.39 10.92 3.19
N LEU A 246 -6.71 11.00 4.47
CA LEU A 246 -6.50 9.92 5.42
C LEU A 246 -7.66 8.91 5.35
N LEU A 247 -7.33 7.61 5.48
CA LEU A 247 -8.33 6.54 5.52
C LEU A 247 -8.79 6.23 6.94
N GLU A 248 -8.00 6.56 7.94
CA GLU A 248 -8.33 6.40 9.35
C GLU A 248 -8.06 7.71 10.08
N GLU A 249 -9.04 8.18 10.87
CA GLU A 249 -8.88 9.37 11.71
C GLU A 249 -8.01 9.07 12.95
N SER A 250 -7.81 7.78 13.27
CA SER A 250 -7.04 7.32 14.43
C SER A 250 -5.53 7.25 14.15
N ILE A 251 -4.75 7.74 15.12
CA ILE A 251 -3.30 7.50 15.20
C ILE A 251 -3.11 6.10 15.80
N PRO A 252 -2.32 5.18 15.18
CA PRO A 252 -2.39 3.75 15.50
C PRO A 252 -1.61 3.35 16.77
N SER A 253 -0.75 4.22 17.29
CA SER A 253 0.11 3.94 18.44
C SER A 253 0.34 5.19 19.31
N PRO A 254 0.34 5.09 20.65
CA PRO A 254 0.78 6.17 21.53
C PRO A 254 2.25 6.59 21.26
N ASP A 255 3.09 5.65 20.84
CA ASP A 255 4.52 5.85 20.51
C ASP A 255 4.76 6.33 19.07
N SER A 256 3.69 6.64 18.33
CA SER A 256 3.80 7.17 16.96
C SER A 256 4.71 8.39 16.91
N ASN A 257 5.70 8.35 16.02
CA ASN A 257 6.68 9.41 15.79
C ASN A 257 6.03 10.81 15.84
N PRO A 258 6.56 11.77 16.63
CA PRO A 258 5.94 13.08 16.82
C PRO A 258 5.73 13.85 15.51
N SER A 259 6.58 13.67 14.50
CA SER A 259 6.38 14.26 13.17
C SER A 259 5.12 13.72 12.48
N VAL A 260 4.77 12.45 12.68
CA VAL A 260 3.51 11.87 12.18
C VAL A 260 2.32 12.48 12.92
N ARG A 261 2.36 12.55 14.25
CA ARG A 261 1.28 13.15 15.05
C ARG A 261 1.04 14.63 14.69
N LEU A 262 2.11 15.38 14.47
CA LEU A 262 2.06 16.80 14.10
C LEU A 262 1.54 17.00 12.67
N LEU A 263 1.92 16.12 11.74
CA LEU A 263 1.39 16.11 10.37
C LEU A 263 -0.11 15.79 10.34
N LEU A 264 -0.54 14.73 11.03
CA LEU A 264 -1.95 14.30 11.05
C LEU A 264 -2.87 15.39 11.62
N LYS A 265 -2.40 16.19 12.59
CA LYS A 265 -3.13 17.35 13.13
C LYS A 265 -3.42 18.45 12.08
N HIS A 266 -2.66 18.51 10.99
CA HIS A 266 -2.75 19.54 9.96
C HIS A 266 -3.08 18.98 8.56
N CYS A 267 -3.44 17.69 8.48
CA CYS A 267 -3.92 17.05 7.26
C CYS A 267 -5.41 17.36 7.03
N GLU A 268 -5.68 18.51 6.41
CA GLU A 268 -6.99 18.88 5.88
C GLU A 268 -7.04 18.61 4.36
N PRO A 269 -8.17 18.15 3.79
CA PRO A 269 -8.25 17.69 2.39
C PRO A 269 -8.16 18.82 1.35
N ASP A 270 -8.34 20.07 1.78
CA ASP A 270 -8.14 21.31 1.01
C ASP A 270 -6.69 21.82 1.04
N ARG A 271 -5.77 21.14 1.76
CA ARG A 271 -4.35 21.52 1.83
C ARG A 271 -3.46 20.63 0.97
N SER A 272 -2.48 21.26 0.35
CA SER A 272 -1.35 20.59 -0.31
C SER A 272 -0.27 20.16 0.68
N ILE A 273 0.60 19.24 0.28
CA ILE A 273 1.78 18.76 1.03
C ILE A 273 2.67 19.94 1.46
N ILE A 274 2.85 20.95 0.60
CA ILE A 274 3.55 22.19 0.97
C ILE A 274 2.77 23.02 2.00
N GLY A 275 1.45 23.09 1.91
CA GLY A 275 0.59 23.71 2.94
C GLY A 275 0.66 23.00 4.29
N VAL A 276 0.66 21.67 4.30
CA VAL A 276 0.85 20.83 5.51
C VAL A 276 2.24 21.03 6.10
N SER A 277 3.29 21.09 5.27
CA SER A 277 4.67 21.39 5.69
C SER A 277 4.77 22.76 6.36
N ASN A 278 4.17 23.80 5.77
CA ASN A 278 4.17 25.15 6.34
C ASN A 278 3.37 25.22 7.65
N ALA A 279 2.23 24.54 7.75
CA ALA A 279 1.38 24.54 8.94
C ALA A 279 1.95 23.74 10.12
N SER A 280 2.61 22.61 9.82
CA SER A 280 3.26 21.75 10.82
C SER A 280 4.67 22.21 11.21
N GLY A 281 5.29 23.13 10.46
CA GLY A 281 6.69 23.51 10.63
C GLY A 281 7.70 22.41 10.27
N LEU A 282 7.24 21.30 9.69
CA LEU A 282 8.10 20.19 9.28
C LEU A 282 8.67 20.43 7.88
N PRO A 283 9.95 20.13 7.61
CA PRO A 283 10.51 20.20 6.26
C PRO A 283 9.73 19.33 5.27
N VAL A 284 9.49 19.81 4.05
CA VAL A 284 8.75 19.09 2.99
C VAL A 284 9.28 17.67 2.77
N VAL A 285 10.59 17.45 2.88
CA VAL A 285 11.21 16.13 2.78
C VAL A 285 10.75 15.18 3.89
N GLN A 286 10.62 15.65 5.13
CA GLN A 286 10.07 14.84 6.23
C GLN A 286 8.59 14.54 6.02
N VAL A 287 7.80 15.54 5.57
CA VAL A 287 6.39 15.35 5.21
C VAL A 287 6.27 14.26 4.15
N LEU A 288 7.03 14.34 3.04
CA LEU A 288 7.03 13.33 1.97
C LEU A 288 7.45 11.92 2.45
N LEU A 289 8.36 11.81 3.42
CA LEU A 289 8.71 10.52 4.03
C LEU A 289 7.55 9.93 4.84
N VAL A 290 6.80 10.76 5.59
CA VAL A 290 5.59 10.34 6.29
C VAL A 290 4.48 9.97 5.29
N VAL A 291 4.26 10.74 4.23
CA VAL A 291 3.31 10.41 3.16
C VAL A 291 3.63 9.05 2.54
N ARG A 292 4.89 8.82 2.16
CA ARG A 292 5.35 7.52 1.64
C ARG A 292 5.05 6.37 2.60
N HIS A 293 5.24 6.58 3.91
CA HIS A 293 4.92 5.57 4.92
C HIS A 293 3.41 5.30 5.00
N LEU A 294 2.57 6.35 5.06
CA LEU A 294 1.10 6.22 5.10
C LEU A 294 0.54 5.51 3.85
N LEU A 295 1.10 5.79 2.66
CA LEU A 295 0.72 5.12 1.41
C LEU A 295 1.13 3.63 1.41
N LEU A 296 2.36 3.31 1.84
CA LEU A 296 2.83 1.93 1.95
C LEU A 296 2.05 1.10 2.98
N TRP A 297 1.38 1.76 3.92
CA TRP A 297 0.52 1.12 4.93
C TRP A 297 -0.96 1.14 4.54
N ALA A 298 -1.30 1.63 3.35
CA ALA A 298 -2.68 1.84 2.89
C ALA A 298 -3.55 2.62 3.89
N ARG A 299 -2.99 3.65 4.55
CA ARG A 299 -3.69 4.51 5.53
C ARG A 299 -4.00 5.92 4.99
N ALA A 300 -3.59 6.21 3.76
CA ALA A 300 -3.90 7.45 3.05
C ALA A 300 -4.01 7.20 1.54
N VAL A 301 -4.64 8.14 0.83
CA VAL A 301 -4.60 8.27 -0.63
C VAL A 301 -4.11 9.66 -1.03
N ILE A 302 -3.52 9.76 -2.22
CA ILE A 302 -3.14 11.05 -2.81
C ILE A 302 -4.33 11.63 -3.57
N ILE A 303 -4.60 12.90 -3.31
CA ILE A 303 -5.60 13.71 -4.01
C ILE A 303 -4.93 14.99 -4.51
N TYR A 304 -5.65 15.80 -5.28
CA TYR A 304 -5.35 17.23 -5.36
C TYR A 304 -6.15 17.94 -4.26
N PRO A 305 -5.64 19.06 -3.70
CA PRO A 305 -6.35 19.80 -2.67
C PRO A 305 -7.75 20.20 -3.15
N LEU A 306 -8.77 19.97 -2.32
CA LEU A 306 -10.16 20.28 -2.67
C LEU A 306 -10.33 21.79 -2.88
N CYS A 307 -10.63 22.20 -4.12
CA CYS A 307 -10.89 23.58 -4.50
C CYS A 307 -12.20 23.68 -5.28
N SER A 308 -12.90 24.81 -5.15
CA SER A 308 -14.20 25.07 -5.79
C SER A 308 -14.15 24.93 -7.33
N SER A 309 -13.00 25.18 -7.93
CA SER A 309 -12.74 25.07 -9.38
C SER A 309 -12.32 23.67 -9.87
N ASN A 310 -12.14 22.70 -8.96
CA ASN A 310 -11.81 21.33 -9.36
C ASN A 310 -13.02 20.70 -10.06
N VAL A 311 -12.79 20.10 -11.23
CA VAL A 311 -13.82 19.37 -12.00
C VAL A 311 -13.70 17.88 -11.69
N TYR A 312 -14.80 17.24 -11.30
CA TYR A 312 -14.88 15.83 -10.97
C TYR A 312 -15.81 15.08 -11.92
N THR A 313 -15.54 13.79 -12.12
CA THR A 313 -16.37 12.84 -12.88
C THR A 313 -16.44 11.51 -12.13
N SER A 314 -17.48 10.71 -12.37
CA SER A 314 -17.53 9.31 -11.93
C SER A 314 -16.30 8.54 -12.41
N ALA A 315 -15.77 7.65 -11.57
CA ALA A 315 -14.58 6.87 -11.90
C ALA A 315 -14.84 5.80 -12.99
N THR A 316 -13.80 5.50 -13.76
CA THR A 316 -13.82 4.54 -14.87
C THR A 316 -13.62 3.08 -14.45
N HIS A 317 -13.13 2.84 -13.24
CA HIS A 317 -12.82 1.49 -12.75
C HIS A 317 -14.00 0.89 -11.97
N PRO A 318 -14.38 -0.38 -12.24
CA PRO A 318 -15.49 -1.02 -11.54
C PRO A 318 -15.11 -1.31 -10.07
N LYS A 319 -15.99 -0.87 -9.16
CA LYS A 319 -15.90 -1.07 -7.71
C LYS A 319 -17.09 -1.89 -7.20
N PRO A 320 -17.00 -2.54 -6.03
CA PRO A 320 -18.13 -3.27 -5.43
C PRO A 320 -19.17 -2.28 -4.88
N LEU A 321 -20.06 -1.79 -5.76
CA LEU A 321 -21.00 -0.72 -5.43
C LEU A 321 -21.98 -1.08 -4.30
N THR A 322 -22.38 -2.36 -4.16
CA THR A 322 -23.35 -2.77 -3.13
C THR A 322 -22.83 -2.53 -1.71
N SER A 323 -21.65 -3.05 -1.36
CA SER A 323 -21.05 -2.86 -0.03
C SER A 323 -20.64 -1.41 0.23
N LEU A 324 -20.28 -0.66 -0.82
CA LEU A 324 -19.98 0.76 -0.69
C LEU A 324 -21.24 1.61 -0.51
N ALA A 325 -22.37 1.23 -1.11
CA ALA A 325 -23.66 1.90 -0.91
C ALA A 325 -24.18 1.72 0.52
N GLU A 326 -24.02 0.51 1.10
CA GLU A 326 -24.34 0.23 2.51
C GLU A 326 -23.51 1.12 3.45
N GLN A 327 -22.18 1.12 3.31
CA GLN A 327 -21.28 1.99 4.10
C GLN A 327 -21.53 3.49 3.89
N PHE A 328 -21.96 3.90 2.69
CA PHE A 328 -22.28 5.30 2.41
C PHE A 328 -23.60 5.71 3.08
N ALA A 329 -24.61 4.83 3.06
CA ALA A 329 -25.88 5.06 3.75
C ALA A 329 -25.71 5.16 5.27
N GLU A 330 -24.85 4.33 5.87
CA GLU A 330 -24.50 4.42 7.31
C GLU A 330 -23.83 5.75 7.71
N LEU A 331 -23.17 6.43 6.77
CA LEU A 331 -22.47 7.71 7.01
C LEU A 331 -23.31 8.94 6.64
N PHE A 332 -24.33 8.76 5.81
CA PHE A 332 -25.12 9.85 5.23
C PHE A 332 -26.60 9.47 5.12
N ASP A 333 -27.33 9.57 6.25
CA ASP A 333 -28.74 9.15 6.44
C ASP A 333 -29.75 9.64 5.37
N ASN A 334 -29.40 10.65 4.57
CA ASN A 334 -30.27 11.32 3.59
C ASN A 334 -29.75 11.27 2.14
N ALA A 335 -28.77 10.44 1.79
CA ALA A 335 -28.19 10.41 0.45
C ALA A 335 -27.94 9.01 -0.12
N GLU A 336 -28.57 8.69 -1.25
CA GLU A 336 -28.32 7.46 -1.98
C GLU A 336 -27.05 7.60 -2.86
N LEU A 337 -26.10 6.67 -2.72
CA LEU A 337 -24.83 6.69 -3.45
C LEU A 337 -25.02 6.79 -4.97
N ALA A 338 -26.01 6.10 -5.53
CA ALA A 338 -26.30 6.12 -6.97
C ALA A 338 -26.76 7.50 -7.46
N ALA A 339 -27.59 8.20 -6.67
CA ALA A 339 -28.04 9.56 -7.00
C ALA A 339 -26.86 10.55 -6.96
N VAL A 340 -26.03 10.48 -5.92
CA VAL A 340 -24.85 11.35 -5.78
C VAL A 340 -23.83 11.11 -6.90
N LEU A 341 -23.60 9.85 -7.30
CA LEU A 341 -22.72 9.53 -8.42
C LEU A 341 -23.26 10.02 -9.78
N ALA A 342 -24.58 10.05 -9.96
CA ALA A 342 -25.21 10.59 -11.17
C ALA A 342 -25.01 12.11 -11.30
N GLU A 343 -24.88 12.85 -10.20
CA GLU A 343 -24.56 14.29 -10.23
C GLU A 343 -23.18 14.58 -10.86
N PHE A 344 -22.24 13.63 -10.81
CA PHE A 344 -20.91 13.72 -11.45
C PHE A 344 -20.88 13.20 -12.90
N SER A 345 -22.05 13.02 -13.53
CA SER A 345 -22.22 12.55 -14.91
C SER A 345 -23.34 13.36 -15.59
N PRO A 346 -23.04 14.50 -16.25
CA PRO A 346 -21.73 14.93 -16.77
C PRO A 346 -20.76 15.49 -15.71
N PRO A 347 -19.46 15.63 -16.05
CA PRO A 347 -18.47 16.18 -15.12
C PRO A 347 -18.83 17.60 -14.65
N CYS A 348 -18.76 17.83 -13.34
CA CYS A 348 -19.14 19.10 -12.71
C CYS A 348 -18.01 19.65 -11.82
N THR A 349 -18.05 20.94 -11.53
CA THR A 349 -17.15 21.57 -10.55
C THR A 349 -17.59 21.27 -9.11
N LEU A 350 -16.65 21.38 -8.17
CA LEU A 350 -16.95 21.31 -6.73
C LEU A 350 -17.88 22.45 -6.28
N ALA A 351 -17.82 23.62 -6.92
CA ALA A 351 -18.72 24.74 -6.65
C ALA A 351 -20.18 24.41 -7.06
N GLU A 352 -20.37 23.83 -8.24
CA GLU A 352 -21.70 23.40 -8.72
C GLU A 352 -22.26 22.27 -7.86
N PHE A 353 -21.41 21.32 -7.43
CA PHE A 353 -21.83 20.24 -6.53
C PHE A 353 -22.18 20.74 -5.12
N THR A 354 -21.39 21.65 -4.53
CA THR A 354 -21.71 22.18 -3.19
C THR A 354 -22.86 23.21 -3.21
N ASN A 355 -23.12 23.83 -4.36
CA ASN A 355 -24.25 24.69 -4.68
C ASN A 355 -24.64 25.67 -3.57
N ALA A 356 -23.72 26.58 -3.25
CA ALA A 356 -23.79 27.48 -2.09
C ALA A 356 -24.99 28.45 -2.07
N SER A 357 -25.75 28.56 -3.16
CA SER A 357 -27.01 29.34 -3.23
C SER A 357 -28.25 28.54 -2.86
N LEU A 358 -28.20 27.20 -2.90
CA LEU A 358 -29.32 26.31 -2.56
C LEU A 358 -29.15 25.63 -1.20
N HIS A 359 -27.92 25.42 -0.75
CA HIS A 359 -27.61 24.63 0.46
C HIS A 359 -27.14 25.47 1.65
N SER A 360 -27.54 25.06 2.86
CA SER A 360 -27.01 25.61 4.11
C SER A 360 -25.51 25.33 4.29
N VAL A 361 -24.83 26.06 5.18
CA VAL A 361 -23.39 25.85 5.45
C VAL A 361 -23.13 24.45 6.00
N GLU A 362 -24.06 23.91 6.78
CA GLU A 362 -24.04 22.56 7.32
C GLU A 362 -24.19 21.50 6.21
N GLU A 363 -25.13 21.69 5.27
CA GLU A 363 -25.27 20.84 4.08
C GLU A 363 -24.03 20.88 3.17
N GLN A 364 -23.45 22.07 2.96
CA GLN A 364 -22.20 22.21 2.19
C GLN A 364 -21.06 21.42 2.84
N ARG A 365 -20.93 21.42 4.17
CA ARG A 365 -19.95 20.59 4.91
C ARG A 365 -20.25 19.09 4.82
N VAL A 366 -21.51 18.69 4.70
CA VAL A 366 -21.89 17.29 4.46
C VAL A 366 -21.50 16.88 3.04
N ARG A 367 -21.83 17.70 2.03
CA ARG A 367 -21.50 17.46 0.62
C ARG A 367 -19.98 17.45 0.36
N LEU A 368 -19.20 18.29 1.04
CA LEU A 368 -17.73 18.20 1.01
C LEU A 368 -17.20 16.89 1.63
N ARG A 369 -17.81 16.39 2.71
CA ARG A 369 -17.48 15.08 3.29
C ARG A 369 -17.87 13.92 2.38
N MET A 370 -18.98 14.03 1.63
CA MET A 370 -19.33 13.07 0.57
C MET A 370 -18.27 13.03 -0.52
N VAL A 371 -17.83 14.19 -1.05
CA VAL A 371 -16.75 14.25 -2.07
C VAL A 371 -15.45 13.62 -1.55
N ALA A 372 -15.06 13.91 -0.30
CA ALA A 372 -13.91 13.26 0.32
C ALA A 372 -14.11 11.74 0.41
N ARG A 373 -15.28 11.24 0.83
CA ARG A 373 -15.57 9.79 0.88
C ARG A 373 -15.57 9.14 -0.51
N LEU A 374 -16.07 9.80 -1.54
CA LEU A 374 -16.06 9.29 -2.92
C LEU A 374 -14.65 9.25 -3.52
N LEU A 375 -13.79 10.22 -3.21
CA LEU A 375 -12.37 10.20 -3.60
C LEU A 375 -11.60 9.11 -2.85
N ARG A 376 -11.87 8.95 -1.54
CA ARG A 376 -11.32 7.90 -0.68
C ARG A 376 -11.60 6.50 -1.22
N ASP A 377 -12.83 6.23 -1.63
CA ASP A 377 -13.26 4.92 -2.14
C ASP A 377 -12.92 4.72 -3.64
N GLU A 378 -12.24 5.69 -4.27
CA GLU A 378 -11.89 5.75 -5.70
C GLU A 378 -13.12 5.67 -6.64
N LEU A 379 -14.25 6.26 -6.23
CA LEU A 379 -15.53 6.29 -6.97
C LEU A 379 -15.70 7.53 -7.86
N ILE A 380 -14.94 8.60 -7.61
CA ILE A 380 -14.83 9.77 -8.48
C ILE A 380 -13.36 10.11 -8.74
N MET A 381 -13.08 10.80 -9.85
CA MET A 381 -11.75 11.27 -10.23
C MET A 381 -11.77 12.71 -10.72
N GLN A 382 -10.63 13.40 -10.59
CA GLN A 382 -10.47 14.80 -11.00
C GLN A 382 -9.99 14.91 -12.45
N LEU A 383 -10.50 15.90 -13.18
CA LEU A 383 -10.09 16.25 -14.54
C LEU A 383 -9.18 17.48 -14.55
N HIS A 384 -8.16 17.47 -15.42
CA HIS A 384 -7.21 18.56 -15.63
C HIS A 384 -7.07 18.89 -17.13
N THR A 385 -6.62 20.11 -17.46
CA THR A 385 -6.50 20.63 -18.84
C THR A 385 -5.03 20.74 -19.32
N PHE A 386 -4.79 20.33 -20.58
CA PHE A 386 -3.51 20.20 -21.31
C PHE A 386 -3.61 20.90 -22.70
N LEU A 387 -2.51 21.11 -23.45
CA LEU A 387 -2.39 22.11 -24.56
C LEU A 387 -1.39 21.67 -25.70
N SER A 388 -1.59 22.04 -27.01
CA SER A 388 -0.72 21.68 -28.20
C SER A 388 -0.97 22.49 -29.54
N GLU A 389 -0.06 22.68 -30.53
CA GLU A 389 -0.10 23.87 -31.47
C GLU A 389 -0.26 23.77 -33.04
N LEU A 390 -0.66 24.85 -33.81
CA LEU A 390 -0.67 24.94 -35.34
C LEU A 390 -0.82 26.33 -36.13
N LYS A 391 -0.41 26.39 -37.44
CA LYS A 391 -0.33 27.42 -38.60
C LYS A 391 -1.03 28.83 -38.64
N SER A 392 -0.60 29.95 -39.32
CA SER A 392 0.68 30.51 -39.93
C SER A 392 0.53 31.94 -40.64
N ILE A 393 1.45 32.95 -40.51
CA ILE A 393 1.79 34.19 -41.36
C ILE A 393 3.06 35.00 -40.81
N ALA A 394 3.29 36.35 -40.93
CA ALA A 394 4.58 37.06 -40.66
C ALA A 394 4.56 38.57 -40.21
N ASP A 395 5.58 39.06 -39.45
CA ASP A 395 6.18 40.43 -39.48
C ASP A 395 7.54 40.52 -38.70
N GLU A 396 8.55 41.32 -39.10
CA GLU A 396 9.99 41.10 -38.85
C GLU A 396 10.57 41.19 -37.42
N GLY A 397 10.25 42.22 -36.63
CA GLY A 397 10.83 42.33 -35.27
C GLY A 397 10.40 41.15 -34.38
N ILE A 398 9.09 40.87 -34.42
CA ILE A 398 8.46 39.71 -33.82
C ILE A 398 8.89 38.40 -34.52
N ARG A 399 9.13 38.41 -35.84
CA ARG A 399 9.69 37.26 -36.59
C ARG A 399 11.02 36.82 -36.00
N ASN A 400 11.90 37.73 -35.55
CA ASN A 400 13.19 37.31 -34.98
C ASN A 400 13.02 36.58 -33.63
N MET A 401 12.12 37.06 -32.78
CA MET A 401 11.77 36.41 -31.51
C MET A 401 11.09 35.05 -31.75
N ILE A 402 10.20 34.98 -32.73
CA ILE A 402 9.52 33.76 -33.18
C ILE A 402 10.48 32.77 -33.87
N MET A 403 11.40 33.24 -34.71
CA MET A 403 12.33 32.39 -35.46
C MET A 403 13.38 31.75 -34.56
N SER A 404 13.80 32.46 -33.51
CA SER A 404 14.67 31.91 -32.45
C SER A 404 13.95 30.95 -31.49
N ALA A 405 12.62 31.01 -31.40
CA ALA A 405 11.85 30.04 -30.61
C ALA A 405 11.89 28.62 -31.18
N ARG A 406 11.87 27.60 -30.31
CA ARG A 406 11.85 26.17 -30.67
C ARG A 406 10.44 25.70 -31.02
N MET A 407 9.91 26.19 -32.13
CA MET A 407 8.58 25.87 -32.66
C MET A 407 8.67 25.36 -34.10
N THR A 408 7.66 24.67 -34.61
CA THR A 408 7.60 24.35 -36.05
C THR A 408 7.37 25.62 -36.87
N ASN A 409 7.87 25.66 -38.11
CA ASN A 409 7.71 26.79 -39.03
C ASN A 409 6.25 27.17 -39.28
N GLU A 410 5.34 26.24 -39.03
CA GLU A 410 3.90 26.41 -39.12
C GLU A 410 3.40 27.33 -38.01
N ILE A 411 3.62 26.93 -36.75
CA ILE A 411 3.11 27.63 -35.56
C ILE A 411 3.76 29.00 -35.42
N LYS A 412 5.05 29.10 -35.76
CA LYS A 412 5.79 30.37 -35.82
C LYS A 412 5.00 31.45 -36.53
N GLY A 413 4.35 31.09 -37.64
CA GLY A 413 3.57 32.06 -38.37
C GLY A 413 2.29 32.51 -37.64
N THR A 414 1.57 31.63 -36.95
CA THR A 414 0.28 31.99 -36.34
C THR A 414 0.48 32.97 -35.19
N VAL A 415 1.53 32.73 -34.39
CA VAL A 415 1.99 33.65 -33.35
C VAL A 415 2.27 35.02 -33.97
N GLY A 416 2.89 35.06 -35.16
CA GLY A 416 3.04 36.29 -35.95
C GLY A 416 1.71 36.95 -36.32
N LYS A 417 0.69 36.20 -36.78
CA LYS A 417 -0.67 36.76 -37.01
C LYS A 417 -1.26 37.37 -35.76
N LEU A 418 -1.18 36.65 -34.64
CA LEU A 418 -1.77 37.05 -33.37
C LEU A 418 -1.09 38.31 -32.83
N CYS A 419 0.24 38.33 -32.81
CA CYS A 419 1.01 39.53 -32.45
C CYS A 419 0.66 40.72 -33.35
N ASN A 420 0.56 40.56 -34.67
CA ASN A 420 0.15 41.63 -35.59
C ASN A 420 -1.30 42.11 -35.36
N SER A 421 -2.18 41.24 -34.88
CA SER A 421 -3.56 41.60 -34.51
C SER A 421 -3.59 42.34 -33.17
N LEU A 422 -2.79 41.89 -32.20
CA LEU A 422 -2.64 42.52 -30.88
C LEU A 422 -2.00 43.91 -30.98
N LEU A 423 -1.03 44.11 -31.88
CA LEU A 423 -0.41 45.41 -32.18
C LEU A 423 -1.40 46.47 -32.68
N ARG A 424 -2.61 46.09 -33.13
CA ARG A 424 -3.67 47.05 -33.47
C ARG A 424 -4.38 47.62 -32.25
N ASN A 425 -4.33 46.91 -31.13
CA ASN A 425 -5.13 47.15 -29.92
C ASN A 425 -4.27 47.33 -28.65
N SER A 426 -2.93 47.25 -28.74
CA SER A 426 -1.99 47.23 -27.61
C SER A 426 -0.62 47.73 -28.04
N THR A 427 0.23 48.14 -27.09
CA THR A 427 1.57 48.66 -27.40
C THR A 427 2.56 47.54 -27.77
N SER A 428 3.63 47.87 -28.52
CA SER A 428 4.66 46.88 -28.89
C SER A 428 5.25 46.18 -27.67
N GLU A 429 5.55 46.93 -26.61
CA GLU A 429 6.07 46.43 -25.34
C GLU A 429 5.13 45.43 -24.63
N GLN A 430 3.81 45.63 -24.73
CA GLN A 430 2.81 44.69 -24.21
C GLN A 430 2.75 43.40 -25.05
N VAL A 431 2.86 43.51 -26.37
CA VAL A 431 2.88 42.35 -27.28
C VAL A 431 4.19 41.56 -27.14
N GLU A 432 5.33 42.24 -27.03
CA GLU A 432 6.64 41.64 -26.82
C GLU A 432 6.75 40.93 -25.47
N SER A 433 6.28 41.53 -24.38
CA SER A 433 6.28 40.87 -23.06
C SER A 433 5.34 39.66 -23.00
N THR A 434 4.18 39.74 -23.66
CA THR A 434 3.22 38.62 -23.80
C THR A 434 3.80 37.49 -24.65
N LEU A 435 4.46 37.82 -25.76
CA LEU A 435 5.16 36.88 -26.64
C LEU A 435 6.36 36.22 -25.93
N ALA A 436 7.15 36.99 -25.17
CA ALA A 436 8.28 36.47 -24.41
C ALA A 436 7.83 35.50 -23.31
N LEU A 437 6.68 35.75 -22.65
CA LEU A 437 6.10 34.80 -21.70
C LEU A 437 5.64 33.52 -22.41
N PHE A 438 4.98 33.65 -23.56
CA PHE A 438 4.55 32.52 -24.39
C PHE A 438 5.74 31.65 -24.84
N ILE A 439 6.83 32.26 -25.34
CA ILE A 439 8.04 31.55 -25.75
C ILE A 439 8.68 30.80 -24.55
N ARG A 440 8.60 31.34 -23.34
CA ARG A 440 9.06 30.67 -22.11
C ARG A 440 8.15 29.49 -21.68
N LEU A 441 6.88 29.48 -22.08
CA LEU A 441 5.92 28.41 -21.79
C LEU A 441 6.12 27.19 -22.73
N LEU A 442 6.61 27.39 -23.96
CA LEU A 442 6.74 26.35 -24.99
C LEU A 442 7.38 25.02 -24.57
N PRO A 443 8.45 24.97 -23.75
CA PRO A 443 9.04 23.68 -23.32
C PRO A 443 8.05 22.77 -22.56
N TYR A 444 6.96 23.34 -22.04
CA TYR A 444 5.93 22.65 -21.29
C TYR A 444 4.64 22.40 -22.10
N LEU A 445 4.47 23.01 -23.27
CA LEU A 445 3.30 22.88 -24.15
C LEU A 445 3.37 21.62 -25.04
N ASN A 446 3.75 20.49 -24.44
CA ASN A 446 4.02 19.22 -25.11
C ASN A 446 2.99 18.12 -24.79
N GLY A 447 1.89 18.45 -24.11
CA GLY A 447 0.86 17.50 -23.67
C GLY A 447 1.20 16.68 -22.41
N GLU A 448 2.42 16.82 -21.86
CA GLU A 448 2.88 16.09 -20.66
C GLU A 448 2.88 16.96 -19.39
N HIS A 449 2.64 18.28 -19.52
CA HIS A 449 2.55 19.20 -18.39
C HIS A 449 1.15 19.82 -18.35
N HIS A 450 0.47 19.68 -17.22
CA HIS A 450 -0.79 20.36 -16.92
C HIS A 450 -0.51 21.76 -16.32
N ILE A 451 -1.51 22.65 -16.33
CA ILE A 451 -1.34 24.07 -15.96
C ILE A 451 -0.67 24.28 -14.58
N GLU A 452 -1.00 23.47 -13.57
CA GLU A 452 -0.41 23.60 -12.22
C GLU A 452 1.08 23.22 -12.16
N ASP A 453 1.55 22.24 -12.94
CA ASP A 453 2.97 21.91 -13.04
C ASP A 453 3.75 23.05 -13.74
N ILE A 454 3.11 23.74 -14.68
CA ILE A 454 3.67 24.93 -15.33
C ILE A 454 3.74 26.12 -14.35
N MET A 455 2.68 26.36 -13.58
CA MET A 455 2.65 27.38 -12.50
C MET A 455 3.79 27.17 -11.51
N TYR A 456 3.96 25.92 -11.04
CA TYR A 456 5.01 25.55 -10.10
C TYR A 456 6.42 25.75 -10.66
N ARG A 457 6.69 25.28 -11.88
CA ARG A 457 8.02 25.35 -12.50
C ARG A 457 8.44 26.76 -12.93
N MET A 458 7.48 27.60 -13.31
CA MET A 458 7.76 28.95 -13.80
C MET A 458 7.56 30.04 -12.73
N ASN A 459 7.01 29.69 -11.57
CA ASN A 459 6.61 30.61 -10.50
C ASN A 459 5.70 31.73 -11.05
N LEU A 460 4.63 31.34 -11.74
CA LEU A 460 3.64 32.22 -12.36
C LEU A 460 2.24 31.94 -11.81
N GLU A 461 1.45 33.00 -11.65
CA GLU A 461 0.04 32.86 -11.28
C GLU A 461 -0.80 32.23 -12.42
N ARG A 462 -1.84 31.50 -12.03
CA ARG A 462 -2.84 30.93 -12.96
C ARG A 462 -3.46 31.99 -13.87
N SER A 463 -3.77 33.17 -13.33
CA SER A 463 -4.30 34.34 -14.03
C SER A 463 -3.41 34.76 -15.22
N VAL A 464 -2.10 34.83 -15.01
CA VAL A 464 -1.10 35.24 -15.99
C VAL A 464 -0.93 34.18 -17.07
N ILE A 465 -0.86 32.90 -16.68
CA ILE A 465 -0.74 31.79 -17.63
C ILE A 465 -2.01 31.72 -18.48
N VAL A 466 -3.20 31.60 -17.88
CA VAL A 466 -4.47 31.49 -18.59
C VAL A 466 -4.66 32.65 -19.57
N ARG A 467 -4.39 33.90 -19.16
CA ARG A 467 -4.45 35.06 -20.07
C ARG A 467 -3.56 34.92 -21.31
N VAL A 468 -2.35 34.38 -21.16
CA VAL A 468 -1.44 34.17 -22.30
C VAL A 468 -1.89 32.99 -23.15
N LEU A 469 -2.39 31.91 -22.55
CA LEU A 469 -2.95 30.77 -23.28
C LEU A 469 -4.21 31.17 -24.07
N ASP A 470 -5.10 31.98 -23.50
CA ASP A 470 -6.29 32.52 -24.17
C ASP A 470 -5.89 33.41 -25.35
N THR A 471 -4.88 34.27 -25.15
CA THR A 471 -4.32 35.14 -26.20
C THR A 471 -3.77 34.32 -27.39
N PHE A 472 -3.21 33.15 -27.11
CA PHE A 472 -2.65 32.23 -28.10
C PHE A 472 -3.54 31.00 -28.37
N ALA A 473 -4.83 31.03 -28.03
CA ALA A 473 -5.71 29.85 -28.10
C ALA A 473 -5.86 29.27 -29.51
N SER A 474 -5.73 30.08 -30.57
CA SER A 474 -5.76 29.57 -31.95
C SER A 474 -4.49 28.81 -32.36
N VAL A 475 -3.43 28.83 -31.54
CA VAL A 475 -2.30 27.90 -31.59
C VAL A 475 -2.31 26.91 -30.44
N LEU A 476 -3.45 26.64 -29.79
CA LEU A 476 -3.53 25.70 -28.67
C LEU A 476 -4.79 24.83 -28.77
N ALA A 477 -4.60 23.59 -29.20
CA ALA A 477 -5.49 22.45 -29.04
C ALA A 477 -5.45 22.01 -27.58
N THR A 478 -6.49 22.41 -26.84
CA THR A 478 -6.63 22.04 -25.44
C THR A 478 -7.31 20.68 -25.33
N PHE A 479 -6.85 19.83 -24.42
CA PHE A 479 -7.45 18.53 -24.16
C PHE A 479 -7.41 18.23 -22.66
N SER A 480 -8.39 17.51 -22.15
CA SER A 480 -8.41 17.12 -20.74
C SER A 480 -8.15 15.63 -20.60
N ARG A 481 -7.19 15.26 -19.74
CA ARG A 481 -6.90 13.87 -19.34
C ARG A 481 -6.73 13.80 -17.82
N PRO A 482 -6.88 12.63 -17.20
CA PRO A 482 -6.31 12.40 -15.88
C PRO A 482 -4.78 12.54 -15.96
N ASP A 483 -4.16 13.12 -14.94
CA ASP A 483 -2.73 12.93 -14.71
C ASP A 483 -2.56 11.60 -13.98
N PHE A 484 -2.14 10.57 -14.71
CA PHE A 484 -2.00 9.20 -14.20
C PHE A 484 -0.76 9.11 -13.31
N ILE A 485 -0.87 9.65 -12.10
CA ILE A 485 0.11 9.51 -11.03
C ILE A 485 0.00 8.12 -10.38
N SER A 486 -1.15 7.45 -10.56
CA SER A 486 -1.62 6.25 -9.88
C SER A 486 -1.45 4.92 -10.65
N GLU A 487 -1.02 4.94 -11.93
CA GLU A 487 -0.77 3.77 -12.81
C GLU A 487 0.72 3.43 -12.99
#